data_AF-A0A1V6FR95-F1
#
_entry.id   AF-A0A1V6FR95-F1
#
_cell.length_a   1.000
_cell.length_b   1.000
_cell.length_c   1.000
_cell.angle_alpha   90.00
_cell.angle_beta   90.00
_cell.angle_gamma   90.00
#
_symmetry.space_group_name_H-M   'P 1'
#
loop_
_entity.id
_entity.type
_entity.pdbx_description
1 polymer ?
#
loop_
_entity_poly.entity_id
_entity_poly.type
_entity_poly.pdbx_seq_one_letter_code
_entity_poly.pdbx_strand_id
1 'polypeptide(L)'
;MTIVVVNVQDVVVGGLAVMLNKAETADVPERDFFKVLLEDLVCHEHPLVALAQEVDWSRFDELLADLFSPNRGRYSCPTRLMVGLLMLKELSGLSDRVLLTYWTENPYWQYFTGGVYFEHQAPTVPSSLNRWRHRLQHCGGYALLEEMLGDRQQRRQFAPVWADRREQRPRRKAASAKAASVDAESDELLLPLQ
;
A
#
# COMPACT_ATOMS: atom_id res chain seq x y z
N MET A 1 -40.07 -59.24 -0.22
CA MET A 1 -39.45 -60.45 -0.79
C MET A 1 -39.22 -60.14 -2.26
N THR A 2 -37.94 -59.92 -2.63
CA THR A 2 -37.22 -60.73 -3.63
C THR A 2 -38.00 -61.04 -4.91
N ILE A 3 -37.59 -60.81 -6.16
CA ILE A 3 -36.37 -60.44 -6.91
C ILE A 3 -36.93 -60.27 -8.37
N VAL A 4 -36.45 -59.32 -9.18
CA VAL A 4 -35.68 -59.50 -10.44
C VAL A 4 -36.34 -60.53 -11.39
N VAL A 5 -36.46 -60.35 -12.71
CA VAL A 5 -35.34 -60.28 -13.65
C VAL A 5 -35.85 -59.92 -15.06
N VAL A 6 -34.96 -59.21 -15.76
CA VAL A 6 -34.68 -59.13 -17.21
C VAL A 6 -35.75 -58.61 -18.17
N ASN A 7 -35.50 -57.48 -18.85
CA ASN A 7 -34.44 -57.20 -19.84
C ASN A 7 -34.81 -57.74 -21.23
N VAL A 8 -35.18 -56.79 -22.09
CA VAL A 8 -35.06 -56.88 -23.53
C VAL A 8 -34.30 -55.61 -23.96
N GLN A 9 -32.97 -55.66 -23.87
CA GLN A 9 -32.06 -55.58 -25.03
C GLN A 9 -32.76 -55.08 -26.30
N ASP A 10 -32.38 -53.99 -26.97
CA ASP A 10 -31.06 -53.39 -27.14
C ASP A 10 -31.21 -52.03 -27.89
N VAL A 11 -30.09 -51.31 -27.98
CA VAL A 11 -29.75 -50.29 -29.01
C VAL A 11 -30.37 -48.90 -28.74
N VAL A 12 -29.65 -47.83 -28.38
CA VAL A 12 -28.43 -47.28 -28.98
C VAL A 12 -27.62 -46.52 -27.92
N VAL A 13 -26.43 -47.06 -27.65
CA VAL A 13 -25.11 -46.40 -27.67
C VAL A 13 -25.04 -44.91 -27.32
N GLY A 14 -24.46 -44.64 -26.16
CA GLY A 14 -23.19 -43.91 -26.15
C GLY A 14 -23.23 -42.45 -25.70
N GLY A 15 -22.79 -42.24 -24.46
CA GLY A 15 -21.89 -41.11 -24.17
C GLY A 15 -22.43 -40.04 -23.23
N LEU A 16 -22.21 -40.27 -21.93
CA LEU A 16 -21.99 -39.26 -20.88
C LEU A 16 -23.23 -38.52 -20.33
N ALA A 17 -23.97 -39.21 -19.46
CA ALA A 17 -24.60 -38.56 -18.32
C ALA A 17 -23.71 -38.76 -17.08
N VAL A 18 -23.06 -37.71 -16.59
CA VAL A 18 -22.95 -37.46 -15.15
C VAL A 18 -23.12 -35.96 -14.92
N MET A 19 -24.34 -35.62 -14.52
CA MET A 19 -24.64 -34.43 -13.74
C MET A 19 -23.85 -34.44 -12.44
N LEU A 20 -23.16 -33.35 -12.10
CA LEU A 20 -23.06 -32.89 -10.72
C LEU A 20 -23.07 -31.36 -10.68
N ASN A 21 -24.16 -30.85 -10.12
CA ASN A 21 -24.34 -29.55 -9.46
C ASN A 21 -24.49 -28.30 -10.33
N LYS A 22 -25.76 -28.10 -10.69
CA LYS A 22 -26.54 -26.88 -10.39
C LYS A 22 -26.07 -26.21 -9.09
N ALA A 23 -24.99 -25.44 -9.17
CA ALA A 23 -24.72 -24.32 -8.29
C ALA A 23 -24.95 -23.08 -9.14
N GLU A 24 -26.21 -22.67 -9.11
CA GLU A 24 -26.69 -21.34 -9.43
C GLU A 24 -25.80 -20.33 -8.70
N THR A 25 -24.71 -19.90 -9.33
CA THR A 25 -24.17 -18.58 -9.04
C THR A 25 -25.11 -17.64 -9.72
N ALA A 26 -26.22 -17.40 -9.02
CA ALA A 26 -27.04 -16.24 -9.22
C ALA A 26 -26.08 -15.09 -9.52
N ASP A 27 -26.32 -14.48 -10.68
CA ASP A 27 -26.22 -13.03 -10.84
C ASP A 27 -26.06 -12.38 -9.47
N VAL A 28 -24.90 -11.79 -9.20
CA VAL A 28 -24.74 -10.85 -8.08
C VAL A 28 -24.94 -9.47 -8.69
N PRO A 29 -26.17 -9.06 -9.07
CA PRO A 29 -26.39 -7.68 -9.41
C PRO A 29 -26.36 -6.90 -8.09
N GLU A 30 -25.86 -5.67 -8.16
CA GLU A 30 -26.02 -4.64 -7.11
C GLU A 30 -25.03 -4.64 -5.92
N ARG A 31 -23.78 -5.07 -6.10
CA ARG A 31 -22.69 -4.69 -5.14
C ARG A 31 -22.10 -3.30 -5.38
N ASP A 32 -22.32 -2.71 -6.57
CA ASP A 32 -21.81 -1.37 -6.90
C ASP A 32 -22.58 -0.22 -6.22
N PHE A 33 -23.76 -0.48 -5.64
CA PHE A 33 -24.57 0.55 -4.98
C PHE A 33 -24.05 0.95 -3.59
N PHE A 34 -23.13 0.17 -2.99
CA PHE A 34 -22.60 0.41 -1.65
C PHE A 34 -21.08 0.65 -1.65
N LYS A 35 -20.58 1.45 -2.61
CA LYS A 35 -19.20 1.90 -2.53
C LYS A 35 -19.03 2.85 -1.35
N VAL A 36 -18.07 2.52 -0.49
CA VAL A 36 -17.77 3.34 0.69
C VAL A 36 -17.06 4.62 0.23
N LEU A 37 -17.62 5.78 0.56
CA LEU A 37 -16.99 7.06 0.28
C LEU A 37 -15.77 7.23 1.18
N LEU A 38 -14.67 7.69 0.59
CA LEU A 38 -13.46 7.98 1.36
C LEU A 38 -13.68 9.10 2.38
N GLU A 39 -14.53 10.07 2.05
CA GLU A 39 -14.92 11.17 2.95
C GLU A 39 -15.54 10.66 4.26
N ASP A 40 -16.27 9.54 4.22
CA ASP A 40 -16.88 8.95 5.42
C ASP A 40 -15.86 8.17 6.27
N LEU A 41 -14.70 7.81 5.72
CA LEU A 41 -13.66 7.02 6.38
C LEU A 41 -12.53 7.86 6.98
N VAL A 42 -12.35 9.10 6.51
CA VAL A 42 -11.22 9.95 6.89
C VAL A 42 -11.65 11.06 7.85
N CYS A 43 -10.81 11.32 8.85
CA CYS A 43 -10.97 12.53 9.67
C CYS A 43 -10.32 13.73 8.97
N HIS A 44 -11.07 14.83 8.80
CA HIS A 44 -10.55 16.05 8.18
C HIS A 44 -9.44 16.75 8.97
N GLU A 45 -9.37 16.53 10.28
CA GLU A 45 -8.30 17.04 11.14
C GLU A 45 -6.98 16.27 10.97
N HIS A 46 -7.00 15.14 10.24
CA HIS A 46 -5.79 14.36 10.01
C HIS A 46 -4.78 15.18 9.17
N PRO A 47 -3.50 15.29 9.57
CA PRO A 47 -2.52 16.14 8.89
C PRO A 47 -2.39 15.85 7.39
N LEU A 48 -2.47 14.59 6.98
CA LEU A 48 -2.41 14.21 5.57
C LEU A 48 -3.64 14.70 4.76
N VAL A 49 -4.81 14.77 5.40
CA VAL A 49 -6.04 15.25 4.76
C VAL A 49 -5.97 16.77 4.60
N ALA A 50 -5.53 17.48 5.63
CA ALA A 50 -5.26 18.92 5.56
C ALA A 50 -4.25 19.24 4.45
N LEU A 51 -3.13 18.50 4.38
CA LEU A 51 -2.15 18.65 3.31
C LEU A 51 -2.76 18.43 1.92
N ALA A 52 -3.65 17.45 1.77
CA ALA A 52 -4.33 17.20 0.49
C ALA A 52 -5.16 18.40 0.00
N GLN A 53 -5.67 19.21 0.94
CA GLN A 53 -6.47 20.40 0.66
C GLN A 53 -5.60 21.64 0.43
N GLU A 54 -4.42 21.71 1.05
CA GLU A 54 -3.46 22.80 0.87
C GLU A 54 -2.67 22.73 -0.43
N VAL A 55 -2.42 21.52 -0.95
CA VAL A 55 -1.66 21.34 -2.19
C VAL A 55 -2.43 21.92 -3.38
N ASP A 56 -1.77 22.84 -4.10
CA ASP A 56 -2.25 23.39 -5.37
C ASP A 56 -2.05 22.35 -6.49
N TRP A 57 -3.04 21.49 -6.67
CA TRP A 57 -3.04 20.43 -7.69
C TRP A 57 -3.06 21.00 -9.12
N SER A 58 -3.64 22.19 -9.34
CA SER A 58 -3.68 22.86 -10.64
C SER A 58 -2.29 23.19 -11.17
N ARG A 59 -1.36 23.62 -10.31
CA ARG A 59 0.03 23.86 -10.72
C ARG A 59 0.71 22.61 -11.26
N PHE A 60 0.38 21.42 -10.74
CA PHE A 60 0.89 20.16 -11.30
C PHE A 60 0.25 19.86 -12.65
N ASP A 61 -1.06 20.08 -12.80
CA ASP A 61 -1.74 19.89 -14.09
C ASP A 61 -1.19 20.82 -15.16
N GLU A 62 -0.92 22.09 -14.84
CA GLU A 62 -0.29 23.07 -15.74
C GLU A 62 1.14 22.70 -16.09
N LEU A 63 1.97 22.34 -15.10
CA LEU A 63 3.37 21.96 -15.32
C LEU A 63 3.48 20.70 -16.18
N LEU A 64 2.52 19.78 -16.03
CA LEU A 64 2.47 18.57 -16.83
C LEU A 64 1.74 18.78 -18.15
N ALA A 65 1.00 19.89 -18.34
CA ALA A 65 0.20 20.22 -19.53
C ALA A 65 0.98 20.01 -20.84
N ASP A 66 2.23 20.48 -20.88
CA ASP A 66 3.10 20.38 -22.05
C ASP A 66 3.55 18.94 -22.37
N LEU A 67 3.57 18.06 -21.37
CA LEU A 67 3.83 16.64 -21.57
C LEU A 67 2.63 15.92 -22.21
N PHE A 68 1.44 16.52 -22.18
CA PHE A 68 0.23 16.05 -22.86
C PHE A 68 0.14 16.67 -24.27
N SER A 69 1.06 16.32 -25.15
CA SER A 69 0.87 16.67 -26.57
C SER A 69 -0.42 16.03 -27.10
N PRO A 70 -1.19 16.68 -27.98
CA PRO A 70 -2.41 16.08 -28.55
C PRO A 70 -2.14 14.74 -29.28
N ASN A 71 -0.90 14.52 -29.74
CA ASN A 71 -0.43 13.25 -30.32
C ASN A 71 0.03 12.18 -29.32
N ARG A 72 0.16 12.50 -28.03
CA ARG A 72 0.66 11.59 -26.98
C ARG A 72 -0.43 10.97 -26.12
N GLY A 73 -1.69 11.37 -26.32
CA GLY A 73 -2.86 10.84 -25.60
C GLY A 73 -2.97 11.30 -24.14
N ARG A 74 -4.19 11.23 -23.59
CA ARG A 74 -4.42 11.43 -22.14
C ARG A 74 -3.73 10.33 -21.34
N TYR A 75 -3.23 10.65 -20.16
CA TYR A 75 -2.71 9.62 -19.25
C TYR A 75 -3.82 8.65 -18.85
N SER A 76 -3.44 7.38 -18.68
CA SER A 76 -4.32 6.36 -18.11
C SER A 76 -4.68 6.62 -16.64
N CYS A 77 -3.97 7.54 -15.98
CA CYS A 77 -4.08 7.82 -14.56
C CYS A 77 -4.16 9.33 -14.32
N PRO A 78 -5.01 9.80 -13.38
CA PRO A 78 -5.09 11.21 -13.00
C PRO A 78 -3.74 11.75 -12.49
N THR A 79 -3.47 13.04 -12.74
CA THR A 79 -2.26 13.72 -12.26
C THR A 79 -2.13 13.66 -10.75
N ARG A 80 -3.19 14.03 -10.02
CA ARG A 80 -3.23 14.01 -8.55
C ARG A 80 -2.90 12.64 -7.99
N LEU A 81 -3.37 11.56 -8.60
CA LEU A 81 -3.05 10.20 -8.19
C LEU A 81 -1.54 9.95 -8.27
N MET A 82 -0.95 10.26 -9.40
CA MET A 82 0.46 9.97 -9.66
C MET A 82 1.39 10.85 -8.82
N VAL A 83 1.12 12.15 -8.75
CA VAL A 83 1.87 13.10 -7.92
C VAL A 83 1.71 12.77 -6.44
N GLY A 84 0.49 12.46 -6.00
CA GLY A 84 0.19 12.07 -4.63
C GLY A 84 0.94 10.81 -4.21
N LEU A 85 1.00 9.78 -5.06
CA LEU A 85 1.80 8.57 -4.78
C LEU A 85 3.29 8.89 -4.64
N LEU A 86 3.83 9.80 -5.45
CA LEU A 86 5.22 10.23 -5.34
C LEU A 86 5.48 11.05 -4.08
N MET A 87 4.55 11.92 -3.69
CA MET A 87 4.59 12.60 -2.39
C MET A 87 4.58 11.62 -1.23
N LEU A 88 3.66 10.65 -1.23
CA LEU A 88 3.59 9.62 -0.19
C LEU A 88 4.87 8.78 -0.12
N LYS A 89 5.51 8.52 -1.26
CA LYS A 89 6.81 7.86 -1.32
C LYS A 89 7.89 8.67 -0.59
N GLU A 90 7.98 9.97 -0.86
CA GLU A 90 8.95 10.86 -0.21
C GLU A 90 8.67 11.02 1.30
N LEU A 91 7.40 11.00 1.71
CA LEU A 91 7.00 11.08 3.12
C LEU A 91 7.29 9.78 3.91
N SER A 92 7.07 8.62 3.29
CA SER A 92 7.17 7.31 3.95
C SER A 92 8.52 6.61 3.78
N GLY A 93 9.31 6.99 2.78
CA GLY A 93 10.58 6.35 2.43
C GLY A 93 10.42 4.91 1.89
N LEU A 94 9.22 4.53 1.45
CA LEU A 94 8.91 3.19 0.98
C LEU A 94 9.39 2.91 -0.46
N SER A 95 9.56 1.63 -0.76
CA SER A 95 9.70 1.15 -2.14
C SER A 95 8.36 1.25 -2.90
N ASP A 96 8.40 1.36 -4.22
CA ASP A 96 7.19 1.53 -5.06
C ASP A 96 6.19 0.39 -4.89
N ARG A 97 6.67 -0.86 -4.71
CA ARG A 97 5.81 -2.03 -4.47
C ARG A 97 5.10 -1.94 -3.12
N VAL A 98 5.88 -1.66 -2.07
CA VAL A 98 5.37 -1.62 -0.70
C VAL A 98 4.41 -0.45 -0.51
N LEU A 99 4.72 0.71 -1.12
CA LEU A 99 3.84 1.87 -1.16
C LEU A 99 2.44 1.51 -1.68
N LEU A 100 2.36 0.80 -2.81
CA LEU A 100 1.09 0.43 -3.43
C LEU A 100 0.31 -0.59 -2.59
N THR A 101 0.99 -1.51 -1.89
CA THR A 101 0.34 -2.42 -0.94
C THR A 101 -0.26 -1.65 0.25
N TYR A 102 0.49 -0.71 0.84
CA TYR A 102 -0.06 0.11 1.93
C TYR A 102 -1.19 1.02 1.45
N TRP A 103 -1.12 1.51 0.21
CA TRP A 103 -2.17 2.34 -0.37
C TRP A 103 -3.51 1.60 -0.43
N THR A 104 -3.51 0.30 -0.77
CA THR A 104 -4.75 -0.50 -0.81
C THR A 104 -5.36 -0.75 0.57
N GLU A 105 -4.56 -0.66 1.62
CA GLU A 105 -5.00 -0.90 3.00
C GLU A 105 -5.40 0.40 3.72
N ASN A 106 -4.99 1.57 3.22
CA ASN A 106 -5.07 2.83 3.96
C ASN A 106 -5.97 3.88 3.29
N PRO A 107 -7.15 4.20 3.85
CA PRO A 107 -8.08 5.16 3.26
C PRO A 107 -7.51 6.59 3.18
N TYR A 108 -6.68 7.01 4.14
CA TYR A 108 -6.08 8.34 4.13
C TYR A 108 -5.16 8.55 2.92
N TRP A 109 -4.47 7.49 2.50
CA TRP A 109 -3.58 7.54 1.34
C TRP A 109 -4.36 7.61 0.04
N GLN A 110 -5.47 6.88 -0.04
CA GLN A 110 -6.36 6.92 -1.20
C GLN A 110 -7.01 8.30 -1.33
N TYR A 111 -7.50 8.87 -0.23
CA TYR A 111 -8.06 10.22 -0.19
C TYR A 111 -7.03 11.28 -0.61
N PHE A 112 -5.81 11.22 -0.06
CA PHE A 112 -4.73 12.12 -0.42
C PHE A 112 -4.48 12.12 -1.94
N THR A 113 -4.43 10.92 -2.53
CA THR A 113 -4.24 10.74 -3.98
C THR A 113 -5.46 11.09 -4.85
N GLY A 114 -6.57 11.56 -4.26
CA GLY A 114 -7.77 11.98 -4.98
C GLY A 114 -8.75 10.86 -5.31
N GLY A 115 -8.70 9.75 -4.57
CA GLY A 115 -9.76 8.74 -4.63
C GLY A 115 -11.07 9.30 -4.06
N VAL A 116 -12.20 8.86 -4.65
CA VAL A 116 -13.55 9.19 -4.16
C VAL A 116 -14.12 8.05 -3.32
N TYR A 117 -13.89 6.81 -3.75
CA TYR A 117 -14.33 5.61 -3.08
C TYR A 117 -13.14 4.81 -2.57
N PHE A 118 -13.37 4.02 -1.51
CA PHE A 118 -12.37 3.10 -1.02
C PHE A 118 -12.18 1.94 -2.00
N GLU A 119 -10.95 1.74 -2.44
CA GLU A 119 -10.56 0.74 -3.43
C GLU A 119 -9.60 -0.28 -2.81
N HIS A 120 -9.88 -1.56 -3.01
CA HIS A 120 -9.01 -2.65 -2.51
C HIS A 120 -7.90 -3.04 -3.50
N GLN A 121 -7.90 -2.45 -4.69
CA GLN A 121 -6.95 -2.77 -5.76
C GLN A 121 -5.98 -1.62 -5.97
N ALA A 122 -4.72 -1.96 -6.26
CA ALA A 122 -3.70 -0.96 -6.53
C ALA A 122 -4.09 -0.13 -7.78
N PRO A 123 -3.97 1.20 -7.72
CA PRO A 123 -4.47 2.06 -8.78
C PRO A 123 -3.56 2.03 -10.02
N THR A 124 -2.31 1.57 -9.84
CA THR A 124 -1.30 1.48 -10.90
C THR A 124 -0.32 0.34 -10.61
N VAL A 125 0.48 -0.02 -11.62
CA VAL A 125 1.63 -0.92 -11.44
C VAL A 125 2.90 -0.15 -11.02
N PRO A 126 3.81 -0.74 -10.22
CA PRO A 126 5.03 -0.06 -9.77
C PRO A 126 5.90 0.52 -10.90
N SER A 127 5.93 -0.12 -12.07
CA SER A 127 6.71 0.36 -13.21
C SER A 127 6.19 1.69 -13.78
N SER A 128 4.90 1.99 -13.59
CA SER A 128 4.30 3.28 -13.97
C SER A 128 4.87 4.41 -13.13
N LEU A 129 5.09 4.21 -11.83
CA LEU A 129 5.71 5.21 -10.96
C LEU A 129 7.11 5.56 -11.44
N ASN A 130 7.91 4.58 -11.84
CA ASN A 130 9.25 4.84 -12.36
C ASN A 130 9.22 5.70 -13.65
N ARG A 131 8.33 5.39 -14.60
CA ARG A 131 8.16 6.20 -15.82
C ARG A 131 7.71 7.62 -15.52
N TRP A 132 6.85 7.79 -14.52
CA TRP A 132 6.40 9.11 -14.08
C TRP A 132 7.51 9.92 -13.42
N ARG A 133 8.37 9.30 -12.60
CA ARG A 133 9.56 9.95 -12.03
C ARG A 133 10.48 10.48 -13.11
N HIS A 134 10.81 9.67 -14.12
CA HIS A 134 11.64 10.14 -15.23
C HIS A 134 11.02 11.35 -15.95
N ARG A 135 9.71 11.35 -16.18
CA ARG A 135 9.03 12.49 -16.82
C ARG A 135 9.06 13.76 -15.97
N LEU A 136 8.79 13.63 -14.67
CA LEU A 136 8.85 14.76 -13.72
C LEU A 136 10.24 15.39 -13.63
N GLN A 137 11.30 14.61 -13.82
CA GLN A 137 12.67 15.14 -13.88
C GLN A 137 12.88 16.06 -15.08
N HIS A 138 12.22 15.78 -16.21
CA HIS A 138 12.39 16.56 -17.44
C HIS A 138 11.57 17.87 -17.47
N CYS A 139 10.49 17.96 -16.68
CA CYS A 139 9.63 19.15 -16.60
C CYS A 139 9.82 19.95 -15.31
N GLY A 140 10.83 19.64 -14.50
CA GLY A 140 11.07 20.33 -13.22
C GLY A 140 10.03 20.05 -12.14
N GLY A 141 9.15 19.08 -12.34
CA GLY A 141 8.05 18.80 -11.41
C GLY A 141 8.51 18.31 -10.03
N TYR A 142 9.73 17.78 -9.92
CA TYR A 142 10.33 17.48 -8.61
C TYR A 142 10.57 18.72 -7.74
N ALA A 143 10.96 19.84 -8.34
CA ALA A 143 11.15 21.08 -7.61
C ALA A 143 9.82 21.58 -7.03
N LEU A 144 8.75 21.51 -7.82
CA LEU A 144 7.39 21.83 -7.34
C LEU A 144 6.92 20.88 -6.23
N LEU A 145 7.24 19.59 -6.36
CA LEU A 145 6.90 18.58 -5.36
C LEU A 145 7.64 18.85 -4.03
N GLU A 146 8.91 19.25 -4.11
CA GLU A 146 9.70 19.66 -2.94
C GLU A 146 9.24 20.98 -2.34
N GLU A 147 8.86 21.95 -3.17
CA GLU A 147 8.26 23.23 -2.76
C GLU A 147 6.99 22.99 -1.93
N MET A 148 6.07 22.17 -2.45
CA MET A 148 4.79 21.88 -1.79
C MET A 148 4.94 21.07 -0.51
N LEU A 149 5.90 20.15 -0.45
CA LEU A 149 6.16 19.37 0.76
C LEU A 149 6.97 20.14 1.81
N GLY A 150 7.53 21.30 1.46
CA GLY A 150 8.35 22.11 2.35
C GLY A 150 9.58 21.38 2.89
N ASP A 151 10.08 21.84 4.03
CA ASP A 151 11.30 21.30 4.63
C ASP A 151 11.12 19.85 5.10
N ARG A 152 12.19 19.06 4.99
CA ARG A 152 12.20 17.66 5.44
C ARG A 152 11.76 17.48 6.89
N GLN A 153 12.01 18.47 7.74
CA GLN A 153 11.59 18.46 9.14
C GLN A 153 10.07 18.62 9.29
N GLN A 154 9.44 19.48 8.48
CA GLN A 154 7.99 19.67 8.44
C GLN A 154 7.30 18.41 7.89
N ARG A 155 7.89 17.77 6.87
CA ARG A 155 7.41 16.50 6.29
C ARG A 155 7.20 15.39 7.32
N ARG A 156 7.93 15.42 8.45
CA ARG A 156 7.83 14.40 9.51
C ARG A 156 6.45 14.34 10.16
N GLN A 157 5.70 15.44 10.16
CA GLN A 157 4.35 15.46 10.73
C GLN A 157 3.35 14.63 9.91
N PHE A 158 3.68 14.36 8.63
CA PHE A 158 2.86 13.57 7.72
C PHE A 158 3.37 12.14 7.53
N ALA A 159 4.57 11.83 8.06
CA ALA A 159 5.13 10.50 7.99
C ALA A 159 4.24 9.54 8.82
N PRO A 160 3.94 8.33 8.31
CA PRO A 160 3.20 7.37 9.11
C PRO A 160 4.01 7.04 10.37
N VAL A 161 3.31 6.79 11.49
CA VAL A 161 3.93 6.57 12.82
C VAL A 161 5.08 5.56 12.75
N TRP A 162 4.87 4.45 12.05
CA TRP A 162 5.89 3.41 11.90
C TRP A 162 7.11 3.85 11.06
N ALA A 163 7.06 4.92 10.28
CA ALA A 163 8.21 5.42 9.53
C ALA A 163 9.22 6.18 10.41
N ASP A 164 8.89 6.58 11.65
CA ASP A 164 9.87 7.17 12.56
C ASP A 164 10.84 6.08 13.09
N ARG A 165 12.06 6.08 12.55
CA ARG A 165 13.15 5.17 12.96
C ARG A 165 13.49 5.23 14.46
N ARG A 166 13.06 6.27 15.19
CA ARG A 166 13.27 6.36 16.65
C ARG A 166 12.38 5.40 17.44
N GLU A 167 11.17 5.14 16.96
CA GLU A 167 10.23 4.22 17.60
C GLU A 167 10.55 2.75 17.28
N GLN A 168 11.14 2.50 16.10
CA GLN A 168 11.59 1.16 15.70
C GLN A 168 12.86 0.70 16.43
N ARG A 169 13.59 1.60 17.11
CA ARG A 169 14.77 1.20 17.87
C ARG A 169 14.27 0.55 19.16
N PRO A 170 14.48 -0.76 19.39
CA PRO A 170 14.15 -1.35 20.68
C PRO A 170 14.88 -0.52 21.73
N ARG A 171 14.15 -0.02 22.74
CA ARG A 171 14.76 0.62 23.91
C ARG A 171 15.79 -0.39 24.42
N ARG A 172 17.08 -0.19 24.10
CA ARG A 172 18.16 -0.99 24.65
C ARG A 172 18.00 -0.80 26.15
N LYS A 173 17.41 -1.78 26.85
CA LYS A 173 17.46 -1.79 28.31
C LYS A 173 18.93 -1.62 28.62
N ALA A 174 19.25 -0.62 29.43
CA ALA A 174 20.54 -0.47 30.06
C ALA A 174 20.77 -1.72 30.92
N ALA A 175 21.25 -2.79 30.29
CA ALA A 175 21.39 -4.11 30.87
C ALA A 175 22.51 -4.83 30.10
N SER A 176 23.72 -4.28 30.20
CA SER A 176 24.92 -5.09 30.42
C SER A 176 26.06 -4.16 30.84
N ALA A 177 25.93 -3.62 32.06
CA ALA A 177 27.01 -2.95 32.77
C ALA A 177 26.98 -3.40 34.24
N LYS A 178 26.86 -4.72 34.47
CA LYS A 178 27.08 -5.35 35.79
C LYS A 178 27.21 -6.88 35.72
N ALA A 179 27.99 -7.40 34.77
CA ALA A 179 28.29 -8.83 34.71
C ALA A 179 29.64 -9.08 34.01
N ALA A 180 30.74 -8.57 34.58
CA ALA A 180 32.11 -9.02 34.29
C ALA A 180 33.15 -8.42 35.26
N SER A 181 32.77 -8.12 36.51
CA SER A 181 33.72 -7.68 37.56
C SER A 181 33.72 -8.64 38.75
N VAL A 182 33.41 -9.92 38.52
CA VAL A 182 33.41 -10.96 39.55
C VAL A 182 34.23 -12.14 39.04
N ASP A 183 35.49 -11.89 38.69
CA ASP A 183 36.50 -12.94 38.41
C ASP A 183 37.86 -12.55 39.00
N ALA A 184 37.87 -11.79 40.11
CA ALA A 184 39.09 -11.32 40.75
C ALA A 184 39.02 -11.46 42.28
N GLU A 185 38.71 -12.66 42.80
CA GLU A 185 38.91 -12.94 44.23
C GLU A 185 38.93 -14.44 44.59
N SER A 186 39.61 -15.27 43.80
CA SER A 186 39.80 -16.69 44.13
C SER A 186 41.21 -17.16 43.78
N ASP A 187 42.25 -16.44 44.23
CA ASP A 187 43.63 -16.90 44.06
C ASP A 187 44.54 -16.41 45.21
N GLU A 188 44.10 -16.59 46.46
CA GLU A 188 45.02 -16.51 47.61
C GLU A 188 44.47 -17.24 48.85
N LEU A 189 44.29 -18.56 48.76
CA LEU A 189 44.27 -19.44 49.94
C LEU A 189 44.97 -20.77 49.63
N LEU A 190 46.25 -20.67 49.29
CA LEU A 190 47.21 -21.71 49.63
C LEU A 190 47.62 -21.50 51.09
N LEU A 191 47.49 -22.57 51.90
CA LEU A 191 48.47 -23.13 52.83
C LEU A 191 47.74 -23.99 53.91
N PRO A 192 48.40 -24.97 54.53
CA PRO A 192 48.95 -26.22 54.01
C PRO A 192 48.38 -27.42 54.81
N LEU A 193 49.08 -28.57 54.86
CA LEU A 193 48.83 -29.81 55.66
C LEU A 193 48.06 -30.88 54.86
N GLN A 194 48.61 -32.04 54.49
CA GLN A 194 49.62 -32.90 55.11
C GLN A 194 50.45 -33.66 54.07
#